data_AF-A0A2G5U924-F1
#
_entry.id   AF-A0A2G5U924-F1
#
_cell.length_a   1.000
_cell.length_b   1.000
_cell.length_c   1.000
_cell.angle_alpha   90.00
_cell.angle_beta   90.00
_cell.angle_gamma   90.00
#
_symmetry.space_group_name_H-M   'P 1'
#
loop_
_entity.id
_entity.type
_entity.pdbx_description
1 polymer ?
#
loop_
_entity_poly.entity_id
_entity_poly.type
_entity_poly.pdbx_seq_one_letter_code
_entity_poly.pdbx_strand_id
1 'polypeptide(L)'
;MDFLVLRQYQNFEKNYSIPALASVIFCYSSSATVAFNSVFARIWQFLIGMLVYLLGSPMIPYRQHPQKPEYEVLKLEEGLKSEESEKFLDEVTDNESDKEEEVLEHDLDDIEIPNIDICSKSYQYLAYALLGSLITITAFPWAIPSGIVRPLVTIGTGLLMLVSEGNRILSNSVLTYIGDISYSLYLIHWPIYAYWKLTADGNIYYVLLALVSSVILAIITFETFEKWYLKLSSTSVGCLVVTLFFMNLVVIHKNEISDQIQYMRRNISNLDEVTENMTIDDAEAMNHRWNINDLKNLYVPSCVYESINTPYGWCRHTGLSRLGKYRIVTFGNSWTANHAKLFYQECGYKANSILQGAAYACEPLYVSSPTHPCASNFTTFVERIEMEKPDFGFHFTRHISIGAGFPKNVTTFDKDPIYQMMKAQMLKIIVNIKYKVYLIHAIPSVLPNSVRGIAGLVKKGTERVKIEKMLLRPHGWEMARKRYEQLVRDCNGKCELIDYLPEFYQNSTKTFRYFDDKGFSYWTTDQHFSPHGIEKLRHIWTDLCAKL
;
A
#
# COMPACT_ATOMS: atom_id res chain seq x y z
N MET A 1 -11.57 15.99 10.56
CA MET A 1 -12.27 17.03 9.75
C MET A 1 -13.46 17.59 10.50
N ASP A 2 -14.21 16.75 11.21
CA ASP A 2 -15.48 17.13 11.89
C ASP A 2 -15.32 18.23 12.95
N PHE A 3 -14.24 18.25 13.72
CA PHE A 3 -14.05 19.26 14.77
C PHE A 3 -13.56 20.62 14.25
N LEU A 4 -12.80 20.64 13.14
CA LEU A 4 -12.28 21.86 12.52
C LEU A 4 -13.37 22.64 11.79
N VAL A 5 -14.30 21.92 11.15
CA VAL A 5 -15.50 22.54 10.57
C VAL A 5 -16.38 23.11 11.70
N LEU A 6 -16.56 22.41 12.82
CA LEU A 6 -17.36 22.93 13.93
C LEU A 6 -16.75 24.18 14.62
N ARG A 7 -15.42 24.29 14.69
CA ARG A 7 -14.74 25.41 15.36
C ARG A 7 -14.63 26.67 14.50
N GLN A 8 -14.54 26.55 13.16
CA GLN A 8 -14.65 27.70 12.25
C GLN A 8 -16.05 28.32 12.22
N TYR A 9 -17.07 27.60 12.69
CA TYR A 9 -18.46 28.05 12.71
C TYR A 9 -18.88 28.76 14.02
N GLN A 10 -18.01 28.81 15.05
CA GLN A 10 -18.33 29.52 16.31
C GLN A 10 -18.59 31.03 16.13
N ASN A 11 -18.10 31.64 15.04
CA ASN A 11 -18.34 33.07 14.74
C ASN A 11 -19.64 33.34 13.96
N PHE A 12 -20.42 32.31 13.61
CA PHE A 12 -21.74 32.46 13.00
C PHE A 12 -22.83 32.28 14.06
N GLU A 13 -23.01 33.29 14.91
CA GLU A 13 -24.25 33.39 15.67
C GLU A 13 -25.45 33.41 14.71
N LYS A 14 -26.31 32.39 14.84
CA LYS A 14 -27.76 32.32 14.48
C LYS A 14 -28.25 31.30 13.45
N ASN A 15 -27.45 30.45 12.79
CA ASN A 15 -28.04 29.52 11.78
C ASN A 15 -27.51 28.07 11.74
N TYR A 16 -27.30 27.44 12.90
CA TYR A 16 -27.00 25.99 12.98
C TYR A 16 -28.15 25.09 12.46
N SER A 17 -29.37 25.61 12.36
CA SER A 17 -30.55 24.89 11.87
C SER A 17 -30.46 24.55 10.38
N ILE A 18 -29.81 25.40 9.57
CA ILE A 18 -29.68 25.21 8.12
C ILE A 18 -28.81 23.98 7.77
N PRO A 19 -27.56 23.84 8.29
CA PRO A 19 -26.75 22.65 8.03
C PRO A 19 -27.35 21.39 8.67
N ALA A 20 -28.06 21.50 9.80
CA ALA A 20 -28.80 20.37 10.39
C ALA A 20 -29.91 19.88 9.46
N LEU A 21 -30.75 20.78 8.96
CA LEU A 21 -31.84 20.46 8.02
C LEU A 21 -31.29 19.87 6.72
N ALA A 22 -30.23 20.47 6.16
CA ALA A 22 -29.59 19.94 4.95
C ALA A 22 -29.01 18.53 5.16
N SER A 23 -28.40 18.28 6.32
CA SER A 23 -27.88 16.97 6.70
C SER A 23 -28.99 15.92 6.87
N VAL A 24 -30.10 16.27 7.52
CA VAL A 24 -31.29 15.41 7.65
C VAL A 24 -31.88 15.11 6.27
N ILE A 25 -32.14 16.13 5.46
CA ILE A 25 -32.68 15.97 4.11
C ILE A 25 -31.79 15.03 3.30
N PHE A 26 -30.48 15.23 3.31
CA PHE A 26 -29.52 14.37 2.62
C PHE A 26 -29.53 12.93 3.15
N CYS A 27 -29.68 12.73 4.46
CA CYS A 27 -29.76 11.40 5.06
C CYS A 27 -30.99 10.61 4.61
N TYR A 28 -32.13 11.28 4.40
CA TYR A 28 -33.38 10.64 3.97
C TYR A 28 -33.60 10.62 2.46
N SER A 29 -32.95 11.53 1.72
CA SER A 29 -33.04 11.57 0.25
C SER A 29 -32.01 10.68 -0.44
N SER A 30 -30.93 10.29 0.25
CA SER A 30 -29.88 9.44 -0.30
C SER A 30 -30.18 7.95 -0.09
N SER A 31 -29.64 7.09 -0.96
CA SER A 31 -29.70 5.64 -0.74
C SER A 31 -29.02 5.25 0.57
N ALA A 32 -29.45 4.15 1.19
CA ALA A 32 -28.92 3.70 2.48
C ALA A 32 -27.39 3.59 2.49
N THR A 33 -26.79 3.10 1.39
CA THR A 33 -25.34 2.98 1.24
C THR A 33 -24.63 4.34 1.14
N VAL A 34 -25.19 5.28 0.39
CA VAL A 34 -24.63 6.63 0.22
C VAL A 34 -24.72 7.42 1.52
N ALA A 35 -25.89 7.37 2.18
CA ALA A 35 -26.08 7.99 3.49
C ALA A 35 -25.17 7.38 4.56
N PHE A 36 -24.96 6.06 4.54
CA PHE A 36 -24.10 5.39 5.51
C PHE A 36 -22.62 5.80 5.40
N ASN A 37 -22.12 5.96 4.17
CA ASN A 37 -20.72 6.30 3.87
C ASN A 37 -20.44 7.82 3.88
N SER A 38 -21.48 8.65 3.93
CA SER A 38 -21.34 10.10 3.93
C SER A 38 -21.31 10.65 5.36
N VAL A 39 -20.21 11.33 5.71
CA VAL A 39 -20.07 12.06 6.98
C VAL A 39 -21.14 13.16 7.08
N PHE A 40 -21.45 13.81 5.96
CA PHE A 40 -22.45 14.86 5.89
C PHE A 40 -23.85 14.39 6.33
N ALA A 41 -24.21 13.13 6.08
CA ALA A 41 -25.50 12.56 6.49
C ALA A 41 -25.66 12.42 8.01
N ARG A 42 -24.58 12.56 8.79
CA ARG A 42 -24.57 12.40 10.26
C ARG A 42 -24.45 13.72 11.02
N ILE A 43 -24.18 14.83 10.34
CA ILE A 43 -23.94 16.15 10.96
C ILE A 43 -25.09 16.58 11.88
N TRP A 44 -26.35 16.29 11.50
CA TRP A 44 -27.51 16.62 12.32
C TRP A 44 -27.49 15.98 13.72
N GLN A 45 -26.88 14.80 13.88
CA GLN A 45 -26.77 14.12 15.18
C GLN A 45 -25.82 14.87 16.12
N PHE A 46 -24.71 15.38 15.58
CA PHE A 46 -23.74 16.18 16.34
C PHE A 46 -24.30 17.53 16.74
N LEU A 47 -25.09 18.16 15.85
CA LEU A 47 -25.71 19.46 16.13
C LEU A 47 -26.75 19.39 17.25
N ILE A 48 -27.44 18.25 17.45
CA ILE A 48 -28.30 18.04 18.62
C ILE A 48 -27.48 18.09 19.91
N GLY A 49 -26.31 17.45 19.96
CA GLY A 49 -25.42 17.53 21.12
C GLY A 49 -24.94 18.96 21.41
N MET A 50 -24.67 19.74 20.36
CA MET A 50 -24.31 21.15 20.48
C MET A 50 -25.45 22.01 21.02
N LEU A 51 -26.69 21.77 20.56
CA LEU A 51 -27.88 22.44 21.08
C LEU A 51 -28.10 22.14 22.56
N VAL A 52 -27.92 20.88 22.98
CA VAL A 52 -28.00 20.48 24.39
C VAL A 52 -26.97 21.24 25.23
N TYR A 53 -25.71 21.32 24.76
CA TYR A 53 -24.65 22.06 25.46
C TYR A 53 -24.97 23.56 25.63
N LEU A 54 -25.51 24.19 24.59
CA LEU A 54 -25.90 25.60 24.62
C LEU A 54 -27.10 25.85 25.55
N LEU A 55 -28.08 24.94 25.56
CA LEU A 55 -29.29 25.05 26.38
C LEU A 55 -29.04 24.68 27.86
N GLY A 56 -28.07 23.81 28.14
CA GLY A 56 -27.66 23.43 29.49
C GLY A 56 -26.67 24.38 30.17
N SER A 57 -26.20 25.43 29.48
CA SER A 57 -25.38 26.48 30.11
C SER A 57 -26.30 27.50 30.80
N PRO A 58 -26.25 27.70 32.12
CA PRO A 58 -27.15 28.62 32.79
C PRO A 58 -26.86 30.07 32.37
N MET A 59 -27.81 30.70 31.67
CA MET A 59 -28.03 32.14 31.79
C MET A 59 -28.49 32.42 33.22
N ILE A 60 -27.55 32.63 34.16
CA ILE A 60 -27.85 33.21 35.47
C ILE A 60 -26.80 34.29 35.79
N PRO A 61 -27.22 35.54 36.07
CA PRO A 61 -26.31 36.59 36.54
C PRO A 61 -25.83 36.26 37.96
N TYR A 62 -24.51 36.23 38.12
CA TYR A 62 -23.71 36.43 39.33
C TYR A 62 -24.42 36.25 40.69
N ARG A 63 -24.22 35.10 41.34
CA ARG A 63 -24.18 35.03 42.80
C ARG A 63 -23.11 34.01 43.24
N GLN A 64 -22.12 34.52 43.97
CA GLN A 64 -20.92 33.82 44.43
C GLN A 64 -21.24 32.66 45.39
N HIS A 65 -20.73 31.45 45.11
CA HIS A 65 -19.73 30.77 45.96
C HIS A 65 -19.23 29.46 45.29
N PRO A 66 -17.94 29.11 45.42
CA PRO A 66 -17.25 28.19 44.52
C PRO A 66 -17.20 26.76 45.06
N GLN A 67 -17.26 25.76 44.17
CA GLN A 67 -16.41 24.56 44.17
C GLN A 67 -16.78 23.63 43.01
N LYS A 68 -16.05 23.72 41.88
CA LYS A 68 -15.74 22.61 40.95
C LYS A 68 -14.65 23.03 39.94
N PRO A 69 -13.87 22.07 39.41
CA PRO A 69 -12.53 22.31 38.91
C PRO A 69 -12.50 23.03 37.56
N GLU A 70 -11.49 23.88 37.50
CA GLU A 70 -11.05 24.79 36.46
C GLU A 70 -10.79 24.09 35.12
N TYR A 71 -11.67 24.34 34.14
CA TYR A 71 -11.26 24.46 32.75
C TYR A 71 -11.26 25.95 32.42
N GLU A 72 -10.14 26.61 32.71
CA GLU A 72 -9.89 28.00 32.34
C GLU A 72 -10.06 28.17 30.83
N VAL A 73 -11.08 28.94 30.45
CA VAL A 73 -11.23 29.48 29.10
C VAL A 73 -10.20 30.60 28.97
N LEU A 74 -9.19 30.37 28.12
CA LEU A 74 -8.21 31.38 27.72
C LEU A 74 -8.91 32.67 27.27
N LYS A 75 -8.73 33.75 28.04
CA LYS A 75 -8.78 35.12 27.50
C LYS A 75 -7.55 35.30 26.61
N LEU A 76 -7.77 35.51 25.31
CA LEU A 76 -6.70 35.99 24.43
C LEU A 76 -6.46 37.47 24.74
N GLU A 77 -5.28 37.79 25.28
CA GLU A 77 -4.67 39.10 25.11
C GLU A 77 -4.27 39.25 23.63
N GLU A 78 -5.06 40.02 22.88
CA GLU A 78 -4.52 40.78 21.75
C GLU A 78 -3.80 42.00 22.32
N GLY A 79 -2.47 41.93 22.36
CA GLY A 79 -1.64 43.05 22.75
C GLY A 79 -0.26 42.92 22.16
N LEU A 80 -0.04 43.55 20.99
CA LEU A 80 1.15 44.35 20.70
C LEU A 80 1.12 44.85 19.25
N LYS A 81 0.61 46.08 19.10
CA LYS A 81 1.17 47.11 18.22
C LYS A 81 0.59 48.47 18.64
N SER A 82 1.29 49.13 19.56
CA SER A 82 1.28 50.60 19.71
C SER A 82 2.38 51.02 20.67
N GLU A 83 3.63 51.03 20.20
CA GLU A 83 4.56 52.07 20.65
C GLU A 83 4.28 53.32 19.80
N GLU A 84 4.35 54.49 20.42
CA GLU A 84 3.99 55.83 19.90
C GLU A 84 2.49 56.20 19.94
N SER A 85 1.99 56.58 21.13
CA SER A 85 1.15 57.79 21.34
C SER A 85 0.64 57.89 22.78
N GLU A 86 1.54 57.98 23.76
CA GLU A 86 1.23 58.54 25.09
C GLU A 86 2.17 59.71 25.35
N LYS A 87 1.80 60.85 24.76
CA LYS A 87 2.15 62.19 25.21
C LYS A 87 1.08 63.10 24.65
N PHE A 88 0.50 63.93 25.50
CA PHE A 88 -0.66 64.80 25.30
C PHE A 88 -2.02 64.18 25.61
N LEU A 89 -2.44 64.29 26.87
CA LEU A 89 -3.52 65.17 27.32
C LEU A 89 -4.12 64.63 28.62
N ASP A 90 -3.49 65.00 29.75
CA ASP A 90 -4.16 65.13 31.04
C ASP A 90 -3.71 66.47 31.61
N GLU A 91 -4.50 67.51 31.36
CA GLU A 91 -4.55 68.70 32.21
C GLU A 91 -5.85 69.47 31.89
N VAL A 92 -6.47 70.02 32.94
CA VAL A 92 -7.66 70.90 32.98
C VAL A 92 -9.00 70.14 33.14
N THR A 93 -9.40 69.74 34.35
CA THR A 93 -10.16 70.47 35.41
C THR A 93 -11.61 70.87 35.08
N ASP A 94 -12.50 70.42 35.97
CA ASP A 94 -13.71 71.05 36.53
C ASP A 94 -14.84 71.58 35.62
N ASN A 95 -16.06 71.04 35.78
CA ASN A 95 -17.22 71.68 36.46
C ASN A 95 -18.59 71.06 36.09
N GLU A 96 -19.50 71.07 37.09
CA GLU A 96 -20.98 71.16 37.02
C GLU A 96 -21.76 69.96 36.39
N SER A 97 -22.94 69.53 36.83
CA SER A 97 -23.95 70.01 37.79
C SER A 97 -25.01 68.91 38.05
N ASP A 98 -25.51 68.89 39.29
CA ASP A 98 -26.84 68.57 39.85
C ASP A 98 -27.95 67.81 39.08
N LYS A 99 -28.59 66.85 39.79
CA LYS A 99 -30.04 66.77 40.19
C LYS A 99 -30.47 65.31 40.46
N GLU A 100 -30.72 64.93 41.73
CA GLU A 100 -32.01 64.90 42.46
C GLU A 100 -32.99 63.79 42.01
N GLU A 101 -33.18 62.78 42.89
CA GLU A 101 -34.45 62.36 43.54
C GLU A 101 -35.11 61.19 42.77
N GLU A 102 -35.69 60.15 43.35
CA GLU A 102 -36.49 60.04 44.57
C GLU A 102 -36.58 58.54 44.99
N VAL A 103 -36.64 58.29 46.29
CA VAL A 103 -36.85 56.99 46.94
C VAL A 103 -38.35 56.81 47.20
N LEU A 104 -38.91 55.61 46.97
CA LEU A 104 -40.11 55.20 47.71
C LEU A 104 -40.17 53.68 47.89
N GLU A 105 -39.85 53.24 49.10
CA GLU A 105 -40.26 51.94 49.64
C GLU A 105 -41.78 51.91 49.84
N HIS A 106 -42.42 50.82 49.43
CA HIS A 106 -43.72 50.44 49.98
C HIS A 106 -43.68 48.98 50.42
N ASP A 107 -43.78 48.87 51.74
CA ASP A 107 -44.08 47.78 52.64
C ASP A 107 -44.98 46.61 52.17
N LEU A 108 -44.56 45.44 52.68
CA LEU A 108 -45.34 44.37 53.34
C LEU A 108 -45.89 43.16 52.55
N ASP A 109 -45.34 42.03 53.00
CA ASP A 109 -46.00 40.78 53.39
C ASP A 109 -46.26 39.65 52.37
N ASP A 110 -45.56 38.55 52.65
CA ASP A 110 -45.97 37.14 52.54
C ASP A 110 -46.66 36.69 51.25
N ILE A 111 -45.83 36.19 50.33
CA ILE A 111 -46.23 35.10 49.44
C ILE A 111 -45.26 33.94 49.66
N GLU A 112 -45.71 32.93 50.41
CA GLU A 112 -45.16 31.58 50.31
C GLU A 112 -45.14 31.17 48.83
N ILE A 113 -43.98 30.81 48.29
CA ILE A 113 -43.87 30.08 47.02
C ILE A 113 -43.62 28.60 47.36
N PRO A 114 -44.66 27.77 47.56
CA PRO A 114 -44.50 26.33 47.64
C PRO A 114 -44.44 25.77 46.21
N ASN A 115 -43.25 25.71 45.58
CA ASN A 115 -43.13 24.99 44.29
C ASN A 115 -41.73 24.53 43.84
N ILE A 116 -40.66 24.69 44.62
CA ILE A 116 -39.30 24.35 44.15
C ILE A 116 -38.96 22.85 44.30
N ASP A 117 -39.48 22.13 45.32
CA ASP A 117 -39.10 20.73 45.57
C ASP A 117 -39.90 19.67 44.76
N ILE A 118 -41.10 20.01 44.28
CA ILE A 118 -41.91 19.12 43.44
C ILE A 118 -41.35 19.06 42.01
N CYS A 119 -40.81 20.19 41.55
CA CYS A 119 -40.21 20.31 40.23
C CYS A 119 -38.97 19.41 40.09
N SER A 120 -38.08 19.39 41.09
CA SER A 120 -36.83 18.60 41.08
C SER A 120 -37.06 17.07 41.05
N LYS A 121 -38.05 16.57 41.79
CA LYS A 121 -38.41 15.13 41.80
C LYS A 121 -39.08 14.71 40.49
N SER A 122 -39.94 15.56 39.93
CA SER A 122 -40.61 15.31 38.64
C SER A 122 -39.61 15.11 37.49
N TYR A 123 -38.59 15.97 37.40
CA TYR A 123 -37.52 15.83 36.40
C TYR A 123 -36.69 14.54 36.61
N GLN A 124 -36.46 14.11 37.84
CA GLN A 124 -35.76 12.84 38.11
C GLN A 124 -36.56 11.62 37.64
N TYR A 125 -37.87 11.56 37.91
CA TYR A 125 -38.72 10.48 37.40
C TYR A 125 -38.80 10.48 35.87
N LEU A 126 -38.84 11.67 35.25
CA LEU A 126 -38.80 11.81 33.80
C LEU A 126 -37.47 11.29 33.22
N ALA A 127 -36.32 11.60 33.84
CA ALA A 127 -35.02 11.06 33.42
C ALA A 127 -34.99 9.53 33.47
N TYR A 128 -35.49 8.91 34.54
CA TYR A 128 -35.53 7.45 34.67
C TYR A 128 -36.51 6.80 33.69
N ALA A 129 -37.66 7.42 33.43
CA ALA A 129 -38.63 6.95 32.44
C ALA A 129 -38.03 7.01 31.02
N LEU A 130 -37.37 8.12 30.67
CA LEU A 130 -36.66 8.27 29.39
C LEU A 130 -35.53 7.25 29.26
N LEU A 131 -34.69 7.07 30.27
CA LEU A 131 -33.63 6.06 30.28
C LEU A 131 -34.20 4.64 30.12
N GLY A 132 -35.25 4.29 30.87
CA GLY A 132 -35.92 3.00 30.77
C GLY A 132 -36.49 2.74 29.37
N SER A 133 -37.07 3.77 28.75
CA SER A 133 -37.57 3.68 27.38
C SER A 133 -36.44 3.43 26.37
N LEU A 134 -35.30 4.12 26.50
CA LEU A 134 -34.14 3.95 25.62
C LEU A 134 -33.52 2.55 25.75
N ILE A 135 -33.41 2.04 26.99
CA ILE A 135 -32.94 0.67 27.25
C ILE A 135 -33.91 -0.35 26.64
N THR A 136 -35.22 -0.15 26.78
CA THR A 136 -36.22 -1.08 26.24
C THR A 136 -36.17 -1.13 24.71
N ILE A 137 -35.99 0.02 24.06
CA ILE A 137 -35.88 0.12 22.59
C ILE A 137 -34.60 -0.55 22.08
N THR A 138 -33.49 -0.43 22.82
CA THR A 138 -32.20 -1.01 22.43
C THR A 138 -32.10 -2.52 22.73
N ALA A 139 -32.77 -2.98 23.79
CA ALA A 139 -32.88 -4.40 24.12
C ALA A 139 -33.96 -5.13 23.30
N PHE A 140 -34.70 -4.42 22.44
CA PHE A 140 -35.78 -5.00 21.65
C PHE A 140 -35.22 -5.98 20.60
N PRO A 141 -35.72 -7.23 20.52
CA PRO A 141 -35.12 -8.27 19.70
C PRO A 141 -35.37 -8.11 18.19
N TRP A 142 -36.28 -7.22 17.79
CA TRP A 142 -36.60 -6.98 16.38
C TRP A 142 -35.92 -5.72 15.85
N ALA A 143 -35.35 -5.82 14.65
CA ALA A 143 -34.71 -4.69 13.99
C ALA A 143 -35.75 -3.63 13.58
N ILE A 144 -35.84 -2.55 14.34
CA ILE A 144 -36.65 -1.39 13.99
C ILE A 144 -35.95 -0.62 12.85
N PRO A 145 -36.68 -0.10 11.83
CA PRO A 145 -36.08 0.64 10.72
C PRO A 145 -35.18 1.78 11.18
N SER A 146 -33.96 1.85 10.61
CA SER A 146 -32.96 2.84 11.00
C SER A 146 -33.41 4.29 10.82
N GLY A 147 -34.34 4.54 9.89
CA GLY A 147 -34.93 5.86 9.66
C GLY A 147 -35.77 6.38 10.83
N ILE A 148 -36.25 5.50 11.71
CA ILE A 148 -37.08 5.86 12.88
C ILE A 148 -36.24 5.79 14.16
N VAL A 149 -35.43 4.74 14.32
CA VAL A 149 -34.61 4.54 15.53
C VAL A 149 -33.60 5.66 15.71
N ARG A 150 -32.93 6.10 14.63
CA ARG A 150 -31.85 7.08 14.72
C ARG A 150 -32.33 8.42 15.26
N PRO A 151 -33.38 9.08 14.73
CA PRO A 151 -33.92 10.31 15.33
C PRO A 151 -34.40 10.09 16.76
N LEU A 152 -35.13 9.01 17.00
CA LEU A 152 -35.73 8.74 18.31
C LEU A 152 -34.66 8.60 19.40
N VAL A 153 -33.62 7.80 19.15
CA VAL A 153 -32.53 7.60 20.12
C VAL A 153 -31.66 8.87 20.24
N THR A 154 -31.40 9.58 19.13
CA THR A 154 -30.55 10.78 19.17
C THR A 154 -31.23 11.93 19.93
N ILE A 155 -32.51 12.20 19.62
CA ILE A 155 -33.31 13.22 20.31
C ILE A 155 -33.58 12.80 21.76
N GLY A 156 -33.94 11.53 21.98
CA GLY A 156 -34.17 10.99 23.32
C GLY A 156 -32.94 11.08 24.22
N THR A 157 -31.74 10.82 23.68
CA THR A 157 -30.48 10.98 24.41
C THR A 157 -30.20 12.46 24.69
N GLY A 158 -30.45 13.36 23.74
CA GLY A 158 -30.29 14.80 23.95
C GLY A 158 -31.23 15.35 25.04
N LEU A 159 -32.49 14.92 25.05
CA LEU A 159 -33.47 15.25 26.10
C LEU A 159 -33.07 14.66 27.45
N LEU A 160 -32.57 13.42 27.47
CA LEU A 160 -32.06 12.80 28.68
C LEU A 160 -30.90 13.60 29.26
N MET A 161 -29.95 14.06 28.43
CA MET A 161 -28.83 14.88 28.86
C MET A 161 -29.30 16.18 29.52
N LEU A 162 -30.29 16.88 28.95
CA LEU A 162 -30.86 18.11 29.52
C LEU A 162 -31.56 17.87 30.88
N VAL A 163 -32.31 16.77 31.00
CA VAL A 163 -33.10 16.47 32.21
C VAL A 163 -32.27 15.78 33.30
N SER A 164 -31.08 15.25 32.95
CA SER A 164 -30.18 14.56 33.88
C SER A 164 -29.34 15.48 34.77
N GLU A 165 -29.35 16.79 34.52
CA GLU A 165 -28.57 17.76 35.29
C GLU A 165 -29.01 17.75 36.78
N GLY A 166 -28.08 17.43 37.69
CA GLY A 166 -28.36 17.29 39.12
C GLY A 166 -28.85 15.91 39.60
N ASN A 167 -28.96 14.89 38.74
CA ASN A 167 -29.35 13.54 39.14
C ASN A 167 -28.18 12.76 39.79
N ARG A 168 -28.35 12.26 41.02
CA ARG A 168 -27.30 11.53 41.77
C ARG A 168 -26.87 10.21 41.14
N ILE A 169 -27.74 9.52 40.40
CA ILE A 169 -27.45 8.20 39.82
C ILE A 169 -26.80 8.35 38.44
N LEU A 170 -27.35 9.21 37.59
CA LEU A 170 -26.82 9.44 36.24
C LEU A 170 -25.53 10.27 36.22
N SER A 171 -25.32 11.15 37.21
CA SER A 171 -24.13 12.02 37.30
C SER A 171 -23.04 11.46 38.21
N ASN A 172 -22.96 10.13 38.35
CA ASN A 172 -21.88 9.47 39.08
C ASN A 172 -20.57 9.53 38.27
N SER A 173 -19.44 9.81 38.95
CA SER A 173 -18.11 9.93 38.34
C SER A 173 -17.69 8.72 37.49
N VAL A 174 -18.08 7.51 37.86
CA VAL A 174 -17.76 6.30 37.08
C VAL A 174 -18.53 6.28 35.76
N LEU A 175 -19.82 6.60 35.80
CA LEU A 175 -20.67 6.65 34.59
C LEU A 175 -20.24 7.79 33.67
N THR A 176 -19.88 8.95 34.24
CA THR A 176 -19.30 10.07 33.48
C THR A 176 -18.01 9.65 32.80
N TYR A 177 -17.10 8.98 33.52
CA TYR A 177 -15.83 8.53 32.93
C TYR A 177 -16.01 7.51 31.80
N ILE A 178 -16.96 6.57 31.94
CA ILE A 178 -17.32 5.64 30.85
C ILE A 178 -17.87 6.42 29.64
N GLY A 179 -18.65 7.47 29.88
CA GLY A 179 -19.10 8.40 28.85
C GLY A 179 -17.94 9.11 28.16
N ASP A 180 -16.98 9.62 28.93
CA ASP A 180 -15.83 10.35 28.40
C ASP A 180 -14.95 9.48 27.50
N ILE A 181 -14.70 8.22 27.85
CA ILE A 181 -13.89 7.29 27.01
C ILE A 181 -14.66 6.73 25.81
N SER A 182 -15.98 6.94 25.73
CA SER A 182 -16.85 6.23 24.78
C SER A 182 -16.50 6.51 23.32
N TYR A 183 -16.04 7.72 23.00
CA TYR A 183 -15.64 8.09 21.65
C TYR A 183 -14.38 7.32 21.19
N SER A 184 -13.34 7.33 22.02
CA SER A 184 -12.12 6.55 21.79
C SER A 184 -12.42 5.05 21.67
N LEU A 185 -13.30 4.52 22.54
CA LEU A 185 -13.72 3.11 22.49
C LEU A 185 -14.47 2.77 21.21
N TYR A 186 -15.37 3.64 20.75
CA TYR A 186 -16.11 3.47 19.51
C TYR A 186 -15.19 3.33 18.29
N LEU A 187 -14.12 4.13 18.22
CA LEU A 187 -13.17 4.06 17.11
C LEU A 187 -12.29 2.81 17.15
N ILE A 188 -11.91 2.35 18.34
CA ILE A 188 -10.89 1.31 18.53
C ILE A 188 -11.46 -0.11 18.53
N HIS A 189 -12.64 -0.33 19.10
CA HIS A 189 -13.16 -1.68 19.32
C HIS A 189 -13.43 -2.45 18.02
N TRP A 190 -13.92 -1.77 16.97
CA TRP A 190 -14.32 -2.44 15.73
C TRP A 190 -13.13 -2.97 14.91
N PRO A 191 -12.04 -2.20 14.67
CA PRO A 191 -10.83 -2.73 14.05
C PRO A 191 -10.23 -3.93 14.80
N ILE A 192 -10.19 -3.88 16.14
CA ILE A 192 -9.67 -4.98 16.96
C ILE A 192 -10.55 -6.23 16.82
N TYR A 193 -11.87 -6.06 16.87
CA TYR A 193 -12.81 -7.15 16.66
C TYR A 193 -12.69 -7.77 15.26
N ALA A 194 -12.54 -6.94 14.21
CA ALA A 194 -12.34 -7.41 12.85
C ALA A 194 -11.02 -8.19 12.70
N TYR A 195 -9.93 -7.70 13.30
CA TYR A 195 -8.64 -8.39 13.32
C TYR A 195 -8.73 -9.75 14.01
N TRP A 196 -9.38 -9.81 15.18
CA TRP A 196 -9.65 -11.06 15.88
C TRP A 196 -10.40 -12.05 14.98
N LYS A 197 -11.49 -11.62 14.35
CA LYS A 197 -12.34 -12.47 13.50
C LYS A 197 -11.58 -13.04 12.29
N LEU A 198 -10.56 -12.34 11.80
CA LEU A 198 -9.74 -12.77 10.66
C LEU A 198 -8.56 -13.67 11.06
N THR A 199 -8.08 -13.59 12.30
CA THR A 199 -6.86 -14.27 12.76
C THR A 199 -7.11 -15.46 13.69
N ALA A 200 -8.25 -15.48 14.38
CA ALA A 200 -8.60 -16.52 15.32
C ALA A 200 -9.92 -17.20 14.92
N ASP A 201 -9.90 -18.53 14.78
CA ASP A 201 -11.03 -19.38 14.37
C ASP A 201 -12.14 -19.48 15.45
N GLY A 202 -12.73 -18.35 15.86
CA GLY A 202 -13.93 -18.31 16.70
C GLY A 202 -13.73 -18.68 18.18
N ASN A 203 -12.50 -18.75 18.68
CA ASN A 203 -12.24 -19.07 20.09
C ASN A 203 -12.62 -17.88 21.02
N ILE A 204 -13.51 -18.16 21.98
CA ILE A 204 -14.13 -17.20 22.89
C ILE A 204 -13.14 -16.48 23.82
N TYR A 205 -12.03 -17.12 24.18
CA TYR A 205 -11.00 -16.49 25.03
C TYR A 205 -10.33 -15.31 24.32
N TYR A 206 -10.14 -15.41 23.00
CA TYR A 206 -9.58 -14.32 22.23
C TYR A 206 -10.57 -13.18 22.00
N VAL A 207 -11.89 -13.42 22.04
CA VAL A 207 -12.91 -12.36 22.05
C VAL A 207 -12.82 -11.55 23.34
N LEU A 208 -12.72 -12.23 24.48
CA LEU A 208 -12.57 -11.57 25.78
C LEU A 208 -11.27 -10.75 25.81
N LEU A 209 -10.18 -11.30 25.29
CA LEU A 209 -8.92 -10.57 25.18
C LEU A 209 -9.03 -9.35 24.25
N ALA A 210 -9.71 -9.47 23.11
CA ALA A 210 -9.97 -8.38 22.18
C ALA A 210 -10.85 -7.28 22.80
N LEU A 211 -11.84 -7.64 23.63
CA LEU A 211 -12.66 -6.68 24.35
C LEU A 211 -11.84 -5.91 25.40
N VAL A 212 -11.08 -6.64 26.22
CA VAL A 212 -10.22 -6.03 27.25
C VAL A 212 -9.16 -5.13 26.62
N SER A 213 -8.53 -5.57 25.53
CA SER A 213 -7.55 -4.75 24.82
C SER A 213 -8.17 -3.49 24.22
N SER A 214 -9.40 -3.57 23.70
CA SER A 214 -10.14 -2.40 23.19
C SER A 214 -10.38 -1.36 24.29
N VAL A 215 -10.79 -1.78 25.48
CA VAL A 215 -11.01 -0.88 26.62
C VAL A 215 -9.70 -0.25 27.10
N ILE A 216 -8.64 -1.05 27.25
CA ILE A 216 -7.32 -0.55 27.67
C ILE A 216 -6.79 0.48 26.66
N LEU A 217 -6.85 0.17 25.36
CA LEU A 217 -6.42 1.08 24.31
C LEU A 217 -7.26 2.35 24.29
N ALA A 218 -8.58 2.26 24.47
CA ALA A 218 -9.45 3.42 24.57
C ALA A 218 -9.09 4.34 25.74
N ILE A 219 -8.82 3.78 26.93
CA ILE A 219 -8.37 4.56 28.09
C ILE A 219 -7.03 5.24 27.80
N ILE A 220 -6.07 4.52 27.22
CA ILE A 220 -4.76 5.09 26.86
C ILE A 220 -4.93 6.23 25.86
N THR A 221 -5.69 6.03 24.78
CA THR A 221 -5.94 7.07 23.77
C THR A 221 -6.68 8.26 24.38
N PHE A 222 -7.65 8.03 25.25
CA PHE A 222 -8.39 9.10 25.92
C PHE A 222 -7.48 9.96 26.82
N GLU A 223 -6.74 9.31 27.72
CA GLU A 223 -5.88 10.00 28.69
C GLU A 223 -4.68 10.71 28.03
N THR A 224 -4.13 10.14 26.96
CA THR A 224 -2.91 10.67 26.33
C THR A 224 -3.18 11.57 25.13
N PHE A 225 -4.05 11.15 24.22
CA PHE A 225 -4.27 11.85 22.95
C PHE A 225 -5.49 12.74 23.00
N GLU A 226 -6.63 12.24 23.51
CA GLU A 226 -7.90 12.98 23.51
C GLU A 226 -7.83 14.23 24.39
N LYS A 227 -7.45 14.06 25.67
CA LYS A 227 -7.27 15.18 26.60
C LYS A 227 -6.21 16.18 26.14
N TRP A 228 -5.19 15.72 25.41
CA TRP A 228 -4.15 16.60 24.88
C TRP A 228 -4.64 17.39 23.66
N TYR A 229 -5.23 16.74 22.66
CA TYR A 229 -5.64 17.42 21.43
C TYR A 229 -6.76 18.44 21.71
N LEU A 230 -7.64 18.17 22.67
CA LEU A 230 -8.72 19.08 23.05
C LEU A 230 -8.21 20.43 23.59
N LYS A 231 -6.97 20.47 24.10
CA LYS A 231 -6.32 21.70 24.60
C LYS A 231 -5.63 22.52 23.50
N LEU A 232 -5.55 22.00 22.26
CA LEU A 232 -4.81 22.65 21.18
C LEU A 232 -5.60 23.80 20.52
N SER A 233 -4.86 24.78 19.98
CA SER A 233 -5.43 25.83 19.14
C SER A 233 -5.97 25.27 17.81
N SER A 234 -6.91 25.97 17.17
CA SER A 234 -7.47 25.56 15.87
C SER A 234 -6.39 25.36 14.80
N THR A 235 -5.36 26.21 14.79
CA THR A 235 -4.22 26.11 13.87
C THR A 235 -3.42 24.84 14.13
N SER A 236 -3.11 24.55 15.40
CA SER A 236 -2.37 23.35 15.81
C SER A 236 -3.12 22.06 15.43
N VAL A 237 -4.45 22.04 15.62
CA VAL A 237 -5.29 20.90 15.19
C VAL A 237 -5.26 20.75 13.66
N GLY A 238 -5.31 21.85 12.91
CA GLY A 238 -5.15 21.85 11.46
C GLY A 238 -3.83 21.22 11.01
N CYS A 239 -2.71 21.65 11.59
CA CYS A 239 -1.39 21.08 11.30
C CYS A 239 -1.30 19.59 11.65
N LEU A 240 -1.87 19.17 12.79
CA LEU A 240 -1.90 17.78 13.21
C LEU A 240 -2.66 16.91 12.20
N VAL A 241 -3.82 17.35 11.74
CA VAL A 241 -4.63 16.63 10.74
C VAL A 241 -3.86 16.46 9.43
N VAL A 242 -3.24 17.53 8.91
CA VAL A 242 -2.43 17.46 7.69
C VAL A 242 -1.27 16.48 7.84
N THR A 243 -0.59 16.52 8.98
CA THR A 243 0.55 15.63 9.28
C THR A 243 0.11 14.16 9.33
N LEU A 244 -0.98 13.85 10.05
CA LEU A 244 -1.52 12.50 10.14
C LEU A 244 -2.03 11.98 8.79
N PHE A 245 -2.62 12.85 7.96
CA PHE A 245 -3.04 12.49 6.61
C PHE A 245 -1.84 12.16 5.71
N PHE A 246 -0.79 12.98 5.76
CA PHE A 246 0.44 12.73 5.02
C PHE A 246 1.13 11.42 5.47
N MET A 247 1.23 11.18 6.79
CA MET A 247 1.74 9.91 7.34
C MET A 247 0.95 8.71 6.81
N ASN A 248 -0.39 8.80 6.73
CA ASN A 248 -1.23 7.75 6.16
C ASN A 248 -0.91 7.51 4.68
N LEU A 249 -0.76 8.57 3.88
CA LEU A 249 -0.36 8.44 2.47
C LEU A 249 1.00 7.74 2.33
N VAL A 250 1.98 8.09 3.17
CA VAL A 250 3.30 7.44 3.17
C VAL A 250 3.19 5.96 3.52
N VAL A 251 2.36 5.59 4.50
CA VAL A 251 2.15 4.18 4.88
C VAL A 251 1.43 3.41 3.77
N ILE A 252 0.40 3.98 3.15
CA ILE A 252 -0.35 3.38 2.04
C ILE A 252 0.57 3.13 0.84
N HIS A 253 1.41 4.10 0.49
CA HIS A 253 2.34 4.00 -0.64
C HIS A 253 3.74 3.52 -0.25
N LYS A 254 3.92 2.95 0.95
CA LYS A 254 5.23 2.53 1.48
C LYS A 254 6.00 1.64 0.51
N ASN A 255 5.31 0.67 -0.11
CA ASN A 255 5.94 -0.28 -1.03
C ASN A 255 6.43 0.41 -2.32
N GLU A 256 5.63 1.32 -2.88
CA GLU A 256 6.01 2.08 -4.07
C GLU A 256 7.17 3.04 -3.78
N ILE A 257 7.12 3.73 -2.64
CA ILE A 257 8.18 4.62 -2.18
C ILE A 257 9.48 3.82 -1.94
N SER A 258 9.37 2.67 -1.27
CA SER A 258 10.52 1.78 -1.05
C SER A 258 11.09 1.22 -2.35
N ASP A 259 10.23 0.83 -3.30
CA ASP A 259 10.64 0.35 -4.62
C ASP A 259 11.32 1.47 -5.43
N GLN A 260 10.85 2.72 -5.34
CA GLN A 260 11.47 3.89 -5.99
C GLN A 260 12.82 4.25 -5.37
N ILE A 261 12.92 4.25 -4.04
CA ILE A 261 14.19 4.45 -3.33
C ILE A 261 15.17 3.35 -3.71
N GLN A 262 14.73 2.10 -3.79
CA GLN A 262 15.57 0.99 -4.20
C GLN A 262 15.93 1.07 -5.69
N TYR A 263 15.03 1.51 -6.57
CA TYR A 263 15.32 1.79 -7.97
C TYR A 263 16.42 2.84 -8.12
N MET A 264 16.40 3.90 -7.31
CA MET A 264 17.49 4.89 -7.27
C MET A 264 18.77 4.31 -6.69
N ARG A 265 18.67 3.41 -5.71
CA ARG A 265 19.82 2.72 -5.09
C ARG A 265 20.44 1.66 -5.99
N ARG A 266 19.71 1.13 -6.98
CA ARG A 266 20.11 0.03 -7.89
C ARG A 266 21.28 0.33 -8.83
N ASN A 267 22.00 1.42 -8.58
CA ASN A 267 23.38 1.67 -9.00
C ASN A 267 24.42 0.86 -8.19
N ILE A 268 23.99 -0.20 -7.49
CA ILE A 268 24.82 -1.14 -6.73
C ILE A 268 25.39 -2.24 -7.64
N SER A 269 26.59 -2.70 -7.31
CA SER A 269 27.34 -3.79 -7.97
C SER A 269 26.58 -5.12 -8.03
N ASN A 270 25.79 -5.47 -7.00
CA ASN A 270 25.05 -6.73 -6.88
C ASN A 270 23.55 -6.55 -7.19
N LEU A 271 22.95 -7.52 -7.88
CA LEU A 271 21.56 -7.45 -8.37
C LEU A 271 20.51 -7.95 -7.37
N ASP A 272 20.92 -8.80 -6.42
CA ASP A 272 20.02 -9.62 -5.60
C ASP A 272 19.83 -9.13 -4.17
N GLU A 273 20.75 -8.29 -3.67
CA GLU A 273 20.72 -7.72 -2.31
C GLU A 273 20.74 -8.79 -1.20
N VAL A 274 21.13 -10.02 -1.52
CA VAL A 274 21.28 -11.12 -0.56
C VAL A 274 22.55 -10.90 0.26
N THR A 275 22.46 -11.04 1.58
CA THR A 275 23.62 -10.94 2.49
C THR A 275 23.80 -12.21 3.32
N GLU A 276 25.02 -12.44 3.81
CA GLU A 276 25.37 -13.64 4.57
C GLU A 276 24.60 -13.78 5.89
N ASN A 277 24.06 -12.69 6.45
CA ASN A 277 23.34 -12.70 7.73
C ASN A 277 21.83 -13.00 7.59
N MET A 278 21.31 -13.12 6.36
CA MET A 278 19.89 -13.39 6.14
C MET A 278 19.49 -14.82 6.54
N THR A 279 18.24 -14.97 6.97
CA THR A 279 17.61 -16.20 7.46
C THR A 279 16.70 -16.84 6.40
N ILE A 280 16.10 -18.00 6.73
CA ILE A 280 15.09 -18.64 5.86
C ILE A 280 13.83 -17.77 5.74
N ASP A 281 13.47 -17.02 6.79
CA ASP A 281 12.31 -16.12 6.76
C ASP A 281 12.55 -14.93 5.82
N ASP A 282 13.79 -14.43 5.77
CA ASP A 282 14.20 -13.42 4.80
C ASP A 282 14.14 -13.97 3.37
N ALA A 283 14.50 -15.24 3.17
CA ALA A 283 14.39 -15.90 1.87
C ALA A 283 12.92 -16.00 1.41
N GLU A 284 11.99 -16.31 2.32
CA GLU A 284 10.56 -16.31 2.01
C GLU A 284 10.07 -14.92 1.57
N ALA A 285 10.43 -13.88 2.32
CA ALA A 285 10.07 -12.50 2.00
C ALA A 285 10.68 -12.03 0.67
N MET A 286 11.96 -12.33 0.41
CA MET A 286 12.67 -11.96 -0.81
C MET A 286 12.14 -12.71 -2.03
N ASN A 287 11.90 -14.02 -1.93
CA ASN A 287 11.27 -14.80 -3.00
C ASN A 287 9.89 -14.25 -3.36
N HIS A 288 9.07 -13.94 -2.35
CA HIS A 288 7.76 -13.32 -2.56
C HIS A 288 7.90 -11.96 -3.27
N ARG A 289 8.84 -11.12 -2.83
CA ARG A 289 9.11 -9.82 -3.45
C ARG A 289 9.56 -9.93 -4.90
N TRP A 290 10.48 -10.85 -5.21
CA TRP A 290 10.96 -11.06 -6.58
C TRP A 290 9.86 -11.56 -7.50
N ASN A 291 8.93 -12.37 -6.99
CA ASN A 291 7.75 -12.82 -7.76
C ASN A 291 6.77 -11.67 -8.05
N ILE A 292 6.44 -10.85 -7.05
CA ILE A 292 5.54 -9.69 -7.26
C ILE A 292 6.14 -8.70 -8.24
N ASN A 293 7.45 -8.45 -8.11
CA ASN A 293 8.16 -7.45 -8.89
C ASN A 293 8.83 -8.06 -10.14
N ASP A 294 8.46 -9.27 -10.58
CA ASP A 294 9.11 -9.96 -11.71
C ASP A 294 9.14 -9.08 -12.96
N LEU A 295 7.96 -8.62 -13.42
CA LEU A 295 7.85 -7.71 -14.57
C LEU A 295 8.61 -6.39 -14.36
N LYS A 296 8.59 -5.82 -13.15
CA LYS A 296 9.34 -4.60 -12.84
C LYS A 296 10.85 -4.82 -12.94
N ASN A 297 11.33 -6.00 -12.59
CA ASN A 297 12.75 -6.37 -12.65
C ASN A 297 13.27 -6.56 -14.09
N LEU A 298 12.38 -6.70 -15.08
CA LEU A 298 12.73 -6.77 -16.50
C LEU A 298 13.05 -5.39 -17.10
N TYR A 299 12.67 -4.29 -16.43
CA TYR A 299 13.05 -2.95 -16.87
C TYR A 299 14.50 -2.64 -16.53
N VAL A 300 15.20 -2.06 -17.49
CA VAL A 300 16.58 -1.62 -17.32
C VAL A 300 16.65 -0.10 -17.46
N PRO A 301 17.13 0.63 -16.43
CA PRO A 301 17.20 2.10 -16.45
C PRO A 301 17.99 2.67 -17.63
N SER A 302 19.03 1.96 -18.08
CA SER A 302 19.84 2.38 -19.22
C SER A 302 19.10 2.30 -20.55
N CYS A 303 18.03 1.50 -20.66
CA CYS A 303 17.36 1.28 -21.95
C CYS A 303 16.25 2.30 -22.20
N VAL A 304 16.33 2.97 -23.35
CA VAL A 304 15.27 3.83 -23.87
C VAL A 304 14.34 2.96 -24.71
N TYR A 305 13.18 2.63 -24.14
CA TYR A 305 12.20 1.73 -24.76
C TYR A 305 11.40 2.44 -25.85
N GLU A 306 11.23 1.76 -26.99
CA GLU A 306 10.38 2.24 -28.10
C GLU A 306 8.89 2.06 -27.79
N SER A 307 8.55 1.10 -26.94
CA SER A 307 7.19 0.80 -26.51
C SER A 307 6.90 1.39 -25.12
N ILE A 308 5.69 1.92 -24.93
CA ILE A 308 5.27 2.56 -23.67
C ILE A 308 4.85 1.48 -22.67
N ASN A 309 5.30 1.61 -21.41
CA ASN A 309 4.89 0.77 -20.28
C ASN A 309 5.07 -0.74 -20.51
N THR A 310 6.06 -1.16 -21.29
CA THR A 310 6.43 -2.57 -21.41
C THR A 310 7.95 -2.75 -21.50
N PRO A 311 8.52 -3.80 -20.86
CA PRO A 311 9.93 -4.15 -21.03
C PRO A 311 10.18 -4.95 -22.34
N TYR A 312 9.12 -5.20 -23.11
CA TYR A 312 9.17 -5.94 -24.38
C TYR A 312 9.20 -4.98 -25.59
N GLY A 313 9.54 -5.53 -26.75
CA GLY A 313 9.83 -4.76 -27.95
C GLY A 313 11.31 -4.43 -28.05
N TRP A 314 11.62 -3.32 -28.70
CA TRP A 314 12.99 -2.87 -28.91
C TRP A 314 13.32 -1.67 -28.02
N CYS A 315 14.56 -1.60 -27.56
CA CYS A 315 15.08 -0.48 -26.80
C CYS A 315 16.58 -0.32 -27.06
N ARG A 316 17.10 0.89 -26.85
CA ARG A 316 18.54 1.18 -27.00
C ARG A 316 19.14 1.62 -25.67
N HIS A 317 20.26 1.01 -25.30
CA HIS A 317 20.95 1.39 -24.07
C HIS A 317 21.69 2.73 -24.23
N THR A 318 21.70 3.50 -23.15
CA THR A 318 22.38 4.78 -22.97
C THR A 318 23.41 4.67 -21.85
N GLY A 319 24.30 5.65 -21.72
CA GLY A 319 25.34 5.64 -20.68
C GLY A 319 26.54 4.71 -20.97
N LEU A 320 26.68 4.25 -22.21
CA LEU A 320 27.78 3.39 -22.64
C LEU A 320 29.13 4.13 -22.63
N SER A 321 30.21 3.35 -22.49
CA SER A 321 31.57 3.90 -22.46
C SER A 321 31.95 4.54 -23.80
N ARG A 322 32.55 5.73 -23.75
CA ARG A 322 33.13 6.38 -24.95
C ARG A 322 34.27 5.57 -25.57
N LEU A 323 34.90 4.68 -24.79
CA LEU A 323 35.95 3.77 -25.25
C LEU A 323 35.40 2.45 -25.83
N GLY A 324 34.08 2.24 -25.74
CA GLY A 324 33.42 1.09 -26.34
C GLY A 324 33.62 1.07 -27.85
N LYS A 325 33.82 -0.13 -28.41
CA LYS A 325 34.18 -0.30 -29.83
C LYS A 325 33.10 -1.01 -30.62
N TYR A 326 32.32 -1.85 -29.97
CA TYR A 326 31.43 -2.78 -30.65
C TYR A 326 29.98 -2.31 -30.69
N ARG A 327 29.33 -2.56 -31.81
CA ARG A 327 27.87 -2.53 -31.93
C ARG A 327 27.34 -3.91 -31.56
N ILE A 328 26.54 -4.00 -30.51
CA ILE A 328 26.04 -5.25 -29.98
C ILE A 328 24.52 -5.29 -30.12
N VAL A 329 23.98 -6.45 -30.52
CA VAL A 329 22.56 -6.73 -30.41
C VAL A 329 22.31 -7.84 -29.38
N THR A 330 21.36 -7.62 -28.48
CA THR A 330 20.83 -8.68 -27.60
C THR A 330 19.39 -8.96 -28.02
N PHE A 331 19.04 -10.21 -28.31
CA PHE A 331 17.72 -10.54 -28.84
C PHE A 331 17.21 -11.89 -28.34
N GLY A 332 15.90 -12.04 -28.26
CA GLY A 332 15.32 -13.22 -27.61
C GLY A 332 13.93 -13.00 -27.08
N ASN A 333 13.51 -13.92 -26.22
CA ASN A 333 12.24 -13.77 -25.52
C ASN A 333 12.38 -12.92 -24.26
N SER A 334 11.48 -13.09 -23.29
CA SER A 334 11.53 -12.36 -22.01
C SER A 334 12.84 -12.54 -21.24
N TRP A 335 13.62 -13.58 -21.53
CA TRP A 335 14.96 -13.77 -20.97
C TRP A 335 15.96 -12.70 -21.40
N THR A 336 15.77 -12.09 -22.57
CA THR A 336 16.60 -10.96 -22.99
C THR A 336 16.44 -9.79 -22.01
N ALA A 337 15.21 -9.42 -21.67
CA ALA A 337 14.97 -8.38 -20.68
C ALA A 337 15.43 -8.78 -19.27
N ASN A 338 15.28 -10.06 -18.90
CA ASN A 338 15.71 -10.59 -17.61
C ASN A 338 17.24 -10.51 -17.41
N HIS A 339 18.03 -10.73 -18.47
CA HIS A 339 19.49 -10.68 -18.41
C HIS A 339 20.07 -9.29 -18.72
N ALA A 340 19.26 -8.39 -19.27
CA ALA A 340 19.72 -7.12 -19.82
C ALA A 340 20.49 -6.25 -18.81
N LYS A 341 20.06 -6.21 -17.54
CA LYS A 341 20.76 -5.44 -16.51
C LYS A 341 22.16 -5.99 -16.24
N LEU A 342 22.28 -7.32 -16.10
CA LEU A 342 23.58 -7.99 -15.93
C LEU A 342 24.47 -7.78 -17.15
N PHE A 343 23.94 -8.01 -18.35
CA PHE A 343 24.68 -7.84 -19.59
C PHE A 343 25.21 -6.40 -19.76
N TYR A 344 24.39 -5.40 -19.44
CA TYR A 344 24.82 -4.01 -19.49
C TYR A 344 25.96 -3.73 -18.48
N GLN A 345 25.86 -4.25 -17.25
CA GLN A 345 26.91 -4.10 -16.23
C GLN A 345 28.23 -4.76 -16.66
N GLU A 346 28.18 -5.98 -17.19
CA GLU A 346 29.38 -6.77 -17.51
C GLU A 346 29.97 -6.49 -18.89
N CYS A 347 29.17 -6.02 -19.85
CA CYS A 347 29.58 -5.90 -21.25
C CYS A 347 29.45 -4.48 -21.80
N GLY A 348 28.77 -3.57 -21.08
CA GLY A 348 28.51 -2.19 -21.51
C GLY A 348 29.78 -1.39 -21.80
N TYR A 349 30.89 -1.67 -21.12
CA TYR A 349 32.15 -0.97 -21.35
C TYR A 349 32.84 -1.33 -22.68
N LYS A 350 32.48 -2.46 -23.30
CA LYS A 350 33.01 -2.90 -24.60
C LYS A 350 32.22 -2.33 -25.78
N ALA A 351 30.97 -1.88 -25.55
CA ALA A 351 30.05 -1.48 -26.60
C ALA A 351 29.99 0.04 -26.78
N ASN A 352 29.95 0.51 -28.03
CA ASN A 352 29.52 1.88 -28.34
C ASN A 352 28.01 1.98 -28.58
N SER A 353 27.35 0.84 -28.82
CA SER A 353 25.92 0.74 -29.07
C SER A 353 25.43 -0.64 -28.63
N ILE A 354 24.34 -0.68 -27.86
CA ILE A 354 23.62 -1.92 -27.53
C ILE A 354 22.16 -1.74 -27.90
N LEU A 355 21.72 -2.52 -28.89
CA LEU A 355 20.31 -2.65 -29.27
C LEU A 355 19.73 -3.91 -28.61
N GLN A 356 18.64 -3.75 -27.87
CA GLN A 356 17.96 -4.85 -27.21
C GLN A 356 16.60 -5.10 -27.87
N GLY A 357 16.29 -6.36 -28.19
CA GLY A 357 14.99 -6.82 -28.66
C GLY A 357 14.46 -7.98 -27.82
N ALA A 358 13.42 -7.75 -27.02
CA ALA A 358 12.83 -8.77 -26.16
C ALA A 358 11.37 -9.03 -26.55
N ALA A 359 10.99 -10.27 -26.82
CA ALA A 359 9.62 -10.63 -27.16
C ALA A 359 8.98 -11.51 -26.09
N TYR A 360 7.76 -11.18 -25.66
CA TYR A 360 7.06 -11.95 -24.62
C TYR A 360 6.77 -13.38 -25.11
N ALA A 361 7.42 -14.37 -24.50
CA ALA A 361 7.26 -15.80 -24.81
C ALA A 361 7.50 -16.23 -26.27
N CYS A 362 8.15 -15.40 -27.09
CA CYS A 362 8.39 -15.68 -28.52
C CYS A 362 9.83 -16.06 -28.80
N GLU A 363 10.07 -17.27 -29.33
CA GLU A 363 11.40 -17.75 -29.69
C GLU A 363 11.87 -17.14 -31.02
N PRO A 364 13.08 -16.53 -31.10
CA PRO A 364 13.55 -15.91 -32.34
C PRO A 364 13.80 -16.86 -33.51
N LEU A 365 14.02 -18.14 -33.21
CA LEU A 365 14.44 -19.16 -34.18
C LEU A 365 13.33 -20.13 -34.57
N TYR A 366 12.16 -20.06 -33.94
CA TYR A 366 11.07 -20.97 -34.26
C TYR A 366 9.71 -20.35 -34.03
N VAL A 367 8.79 -20.59 -34.95
CA VAL A 367 7.37 -20.27 -34.81
C VAL A 367 6.55 -21.45 -35.33
N SER A 368 5.53 -21.86 -34.58
CA SER A 368 4.76 -23.07 -34.89
C SER A 368 3.83 -22.91 -36.10
N SER A 369 3.37 -21.68 -36.37
CA SER A 369 2.45 -21.35 -37.48
C SER A 369 2.64 -19.90 -37.92
N PRO A 370 2.41 -19.56 -39.21
CA PRO A 370 2.37 -18.17 -39.68
C PRO A 370 1.30 -17.31 -39.00
N THR A 371 0.23 -17.92 -38.47
CA THR A 371 -0.84 -17.23 -37.73
C THR A 371 -0.55 -17.11 -36.23
N HIS A 372 0.59 -17.62 -35.76
CA HIS A 372 0.97 -17.55 -34.36
C HIS A 372 1.24 -16.09 -33.95
N PRO A 373 0.88 -15.64 -32.73
CA PRO A 373 1.13 -14.27 -32.27
C PRO A 373 2.60 -13.82 -32.41
N CYS A 374 3.53 -14.76 -32.28
CA CYS A 374 4.97 -14.53 -32.43
C CYS A 374 5.49 -14.43 -33.88
N ALA A 375 4.64 -14.63 -34.89
CA ALA A 375 5.08 -14.61 -36.29
C ALA A 375 5.65 -13.24 -36.69
N SER A 376 5.07 -12.14 -36.18
CA SER A 376 5.61 -10.81 -36.39
C SER A 376 6.99 -10.66 -35.74
N ASN A 377 7.16 -11.06 -34.48
CA ASN A 377 8.47 -10.99 -33.81
C ASN A 377 9.54 -11.81 -34.53
N PHE A 378 9.19 -13.01 -35.02
CA PHE A 378 10.08 -13.88 -35.78
C PHE A 378 10.67 -13.16 -36.99
N THR A 379 9.86 -12.43 -37.76
CA THR A 379 10.33 -11.63 -38.90
C THR A 379 11.12 -10.40 -38.44
N THR A 380 10.59 -9.65 -37.48
CA THR A 380 11.18 -8.39 -37.02
C THR A 380 12.57 -8.57 -36.41
N PHE A 381 12.90 -9.71 -35.80
CA PHE A 381 14.26 -9.98 -35.34
C PHE A 381 15.29 -9.92 -36.47
N VAL A 382 14.98 -10.49 -37.64
CA VAL A 382 15.89 -10.47 -38.79
C VAL A 382 16.02 -9.05 -39.33
N GLU A 383 14.90 -8.37 -39.56
CA GLU A 383 14.86 -7.00 -40.12
C GLU A 383 15.66 -6.02 -39.26
N ARG A 384 15.50 -6.08 -37.94
CA ARG A 384 16.17 -5.16 -37.01
C ARG A 384 17.67 -5.44 -36.90
N ILE A 385 18.08 -6.70 -36.97
CA ILE A 385 19.51 -7.07 -36.99
C ILE A 385 20.15 -6.66 -38.31
N GLU A 386 19.44 -6.84 -39.44
CA GLU A 386 19.89 -6.40 -40.77
C GLU A 386 20.09 -4.88 -40.84
N MET A 387 19.17 -4.10 -40.25
CA MET A 387 19.32 -2.65 -40.16
C MET A 387 20.44 -2.22 -39.20
N GLU A 388 20.60 -2.91 -38.07
CA GLU A 388 21.63 -2.56 -37.08
C GLU A 388 23.05 -2.94 -37.54
N LYS A 389 23.23 -4.01 -38.32
CA LYS A 389 24.55 -4.54 -38.73
C LYS A 389 25.55 -4.64 -37.56
N PRO A 390 25.25 -5.40 -36.50
CA PRO A 390 26.06 -5.43 -35.29
C PRO A 390 27.35 -6.24 -35.48
N ASP A 391 28.35 -5.93 -34.66
CA ASP A 391 29.60 -6.69 -34.57
C ASP A 391 29.36 -8.06 -33.89
N PHE A 392 28.57 -8.07 -32.82
CA PHE A 392 28.23 -9.26 -32.04
C PHE A 392 26.72 -9.36 -31.78
N GLY A 393 26.22 -10.59 -31.77
CA GLY A 393 24.85 -10.91 -31.35
C GLY A 393 24.83 -11.78 -30.09
N PHE A 394 23.89 -11.52 -29.19
CA PHE A 394 23.65 -12.34 -28.00
C PHE A 394 22.19 -12.76 -27.98
N HIS A 395 21.97 -14.06 -28.11
CA HIS A 395 20.66 -14.67 -28.17
C HIS A 395 20.24 -15.21 -26.80
N PHE A 396 19.41 -14.44 -26.11
CA PHE A 396 18.92 -14.74 -24.76
C PHE A 396 17.49 -15.30 -24.82
N THR A 397 17.36 -16.62 -24.84
CA THR A 397 16.04 -17.27 -24.87
C THR A 397 15.86 -18.31 -23.78
N ARG A 398 14.67 -18.33 -23.17
CA ARG A 398 14.14 -19.57 -22.60
C ARG A 398 13.61 -20.45 -23.72
N HIS A 399 13.94 -21.73 -23.70
CA HIS A 399 13.47 -22.67 -24.71
C HIS A 399 12.07 -23.15 -24.32
N ILE A 400 11.09 -22.96 -25.21
CA ILE A 400 9.66 -23.19 -24.93
C ILE A 400 9.13 -24.31 -25.82
N SER A 401 9.14 -24.10 -27.13
CA SER A 401 8.43 -24.93 -28.11
C SER A 401 9.35 -25.95 -28.78
N ILE A 402 10.65 -25.64 -28.82
CA ILE A 402 11.63 -26.45 -29.54
C ILE A 402 12.11 -27.69 -28.76
N GLY A 403 11.48 -28.02 -27.65
CA GLY A 403 11.81 -29.20 -26.85
C GLY A 403 11.09 -30.48 -27.29
N ALA A 404 10.14 -30.37 -28.21
CA ALA A 404 9.40 -31.53 -28.71
C ALA A 404 10.36 -32.54 -29.37
N GLY A 405 10.18 -33.84 -29.09
CA GLY A 405 10.96 -34.90 -29.72
C GLY A 405 10.83 -34.91 -31.25
N PHE A 406 11.60 -35.78 -31.92
CA PHE A 406 11.46 -35.93 -33.36
C PHE A 406 10.03 -36.34 -33.75
N PRO A 407 9.50 -35.79 -34.86
CA PRO A 407 8.27 -36.31 -35.44
C PRO A 407 8.37 -37.80 -35.77
N LYS A 408 7.22 -38.47 -35.95
CA LYS A 408 7.19 -39.87 -36.38
C LYS A 408 7.98 -40.03 -37.69
N ASN A 409 8.80 -41.09 -37.76
CA ASN A 409 9.66 -41.43 -38.90
C ASN A 409 10.81 -40.43 -39.20
N VAL A 410 11.08 -39.49 -38.29
CA VAL A 410 12.24 -38.60 -38.36
C VAL A 410 13.27 -39.05 -37.33
N THR A 411 14.52 -39.22 -37.77
CA THR A 411 15.64 -39.65 -36.91
C THR A 411 16.87 -38.77 -37.05
N THR A 412 16.89 -37.83 -37.99
CA THR A 412 18.03 -36.95 -38.28
C THR A 412 17.60 -35.48 -38.29
N PHE A 413 18.52 -34.58 -37.97
CA PHE A 413 18.28 -33.14 -37.96
C PHE A 413 17.96 -32.58 -39.36
N ASP A 414 18.51 -33.15 -40.43
CA ASP A 414 18.20 -32.76 -41.80
C ASP A 414 16.71 -32.94 -42.16
N LYS A 415 16.03 -33.86 -41.48
CA LYS A 415 14.59 -34.14 -41.65
C LYS A 415 13.73 -33.60 -40.50
N ASP A 416 14.34 -32.93 -39.50
CA ASP A 416 13.61 -32.35 -38.38
C ASP A 416 13.06 -30.96 -38.74
N PRO A 417 11.74 -30.81 -38.91
CA PRO A 417 11.15 -29.56 -39.37
C PRO A 417 11.37 -28.40 -38.40
N ILE A 418 11.45 -28.66 -37.09
CA ILE A 418 11.75 -27.61 -36.10
C ILE A 418 13.18 -27.13 -36.31
N TYR A 419 14.13 -28.05 -36.45
CA TYR A 419 15.52 -27.72 -36.66
C TYR A 419 15.76 -27.02 -38.01
N GLN A 420 15.13 -27.48 -39.09
CA GLN A 420 15.28 -26.84 -40.41
C GLN A 420 14.81 -25.38 -40.39
N MET A 421 13.73 -25.07 -39.67
CA MET A 421 13.29 -23.70 -39.47
C MET A 421 14.30 -22.88 -38.65
N MET A 422 14.80 -23.43 -37.54
CA MET A 422 15.83 -22.79 -36.72
C MET A 422 17.09 -22.48 -37.53
N LYS A 423 17.56 -23.43 -38.33
CA LYS A 423 18.72 -23.29 -39.21
C LYS A 423 18.49 -22.20 -40.24
N ALA A 424 17.38 -22.26 -40.99
CA ALA A 424 17.05 -21.27 -42.01
C ALA A 424 16.97 -19.85 -41.42
N GLN A 425 16.38 -19.71 -40.24
CA GLN A 425 16.25 -18.42 -39.57
C GLN A 425 17.60 -17.90 -39.05
N MET A 426 18.39 -18.76 -38.42
CA MET A 426 19.72 -18.38 -37.93
C MET A 426 20.64 -17.93 -39.08
N LEU A 427 20.60 -18.60 -40.23
CA LEU A 427 21.39 -18.21 -41.41
C LEU A 427 21.07 -16.78 -41.90
N LYS A 428 19.80 -16.36 -41.82
CA LYS A 428 19.39 -14.97 -42.11
C LYS A 428 19.89 -13.96 -41.08
N ILE A 429 20.06 -14.39 -39.83
CA ILE A 429 20.58 -13.53 -38.75
C ILE A 429 22.10 -13.38 -38.89
N ILE A 430 22.85 -14.48 -38.98
CA ILE A 430 24.32 -14.46 -38.89
C ILE A 430 25.01 -13.80 -40.10
N VAL A 431 24.35 -13.72 -41.25
CA VAL A 431 24.90 -13.01 -42.42
C VAL A 431 25.04 -11.51 -42.15
N ASN A 432 24.20 -10.98 -41.26
CA ASN A 432 24.18 -9.56 -40.88
C ASN A 432 25.07 -9.23 -39.67
N ILE A 433 25.70 -10.23 -39.06
CA ILE A 433 26.54 -10.07 -37.85
C ILE A 433 28.00 -10.29 -38.22
N LYS A 434 28.86 -9.34 -37.85
CA LYS A 434 30.26 -9.31 -38.32
C LYS A 434 31.10 -10.46 -37.76
N TYR A 435 31.11 -10.65 -36.44
CA TYR A 435 32.00 -11.60 -35.77
C TYR A 435 31.26 -12.86 -35.33
N LYS A 436 30.59 -12.82 -34.17
CA LYS A 436 29.98 -14.00 -33.55
C LYS A 436 28.58 -13.73 -33.01
N VAL A 437 27.80 -14.81 -32.92
CA VAL A 437 26.53 -14.88 -32.22
C VAL A 437 26.65 -15.86 -31.06
N TYR A 438 26.47 -15.38 -29.84
CA TYR A 438 26.45 -16.20 -28.65
C TYR A 438 25.02 -16.65 -28.35
N LEU A 439 24.82 -17.95 -28.15
CA LEU A 439 23.52 -18.56 -27.95
C LEU A 439 23.43 -19.16 -26.54
N ILE A 440 22.47 -18.70 -25.73
CA ILE A 440 22.20 -19.38 -24.46
C ILE A 440 21.73 -20.81 -24.74
N HIS A 441 22.37 -21.78 -24.08
CA HIS A 441 22.03 -23.17 -24.19
C HIS A 441 20.81 -23.52 -23.31
N ALA A 442 20.08 -24.57 -23.69
CA ALA A 442 18.87 -24.94 -22.96
C ALA A 442 19.19 -25.57 -21.60
N ILE A 443 18.45 -25.15 -20.58
CA ILE A 443 18.43 -25.72 -19.23
C ILE A 443 16.98 -26.09 -18.87
N PRO A 444 16.76 -27.06 -17.96
CA PRO A 444 15.40 -27.42 -17.56
C PRO A 444 14.69 -26.27 -16.86
N SER A 445 13.46 -26.01 -17.27
CA SER A 445 12.60 -25.02 -16.61
C SER A 445 12.01 -25.57 -15.30
N VAL A 446 11.47 -24.69 -14.47
CA VAL A 446 10.81 -25.03 -13.20
C VAL A 446 9.30 -25.11 -13.33
N LEU A 447 8.62 -25.76 -12.38
CA LEU A 447 7.18 -25.71 -12.20
C LEU A 447 6.82 -24.45 -11.38
N PRO A 448 6.04 -23.49 -11.93
CA PRO A 448 5.71 -22.23 -11.25
C PRO A 448 5.19 -22.41 -9.81
N ASN A 449 4.28 -23.36 -9.62
CA ASN A 449 3.64 -23.60 -8.32
C ASN A 449 4.64 -24.09 -7.26
N SER A 450 5.66 -24.85 -7.68
CA SER A 450 6.68 -25.38 -6.77
C SER A 450 7.64 -24.29 -6.28
N VAL A 451 7.87 -23.24 -7.07
CA VAL A 451 8.79 -22.13 -6.73
C VAL A 451 8.33 -21.37 -5.48
N ARG A 452 7.02 -21.12 -5.33
CA ARG A 452 6.47 -20.38 -4.18
C ARG A 452 6.73 -21.07 -2.84
N GLY A 453 6.81 -22.40 -2.85
CA GLY A 453 6.91 -23.22 -1.64
C GLY A 453 8.34 -23.46 -1.15
N ILE A 454 9.38 -23.01 -1.86
CA ILE A 454 10.78 -23.38 -1.57
C ILE A 454 11.16 -23.04 -0.12
N ALA A 455 11.08 -21.77 0.26
CA ALA A 455 11.50 -21.31 1.59
C ALA A 455 10.69 -22.00 2.71
N GLY A 456 9.37 -22.14 2.53
CA GLY A 456 8.52 -22.85 3.49
C GLY A 456 8.84 -24.34 3.63
N LEU A 457 9.23 -25.03 2.55
CA LEU A 457 9.67 -26.43 2.60
C LEU A 457 11.03 -26.59 3.26
N VAL A 458 11.97 -25.66 3.00
CA VAL A 458 13.27 -25.60 3.68
C VAL A 458 13.09 -25.35 5.17
N LYS A 459 12.22 -24.41 5.56
CA LYS A 459 11.87 -24.11 6.96
C LYS A 459 11.29 -25.34 7.70
N LYS A 460 10.54 -26.18 7.00
CA LYS A 460 9.99 -27.45 7.53
C LYS A 460 11.02 -28.58 7.62
N GLY A 461 12.27 -28.36 7.24
CA GLY A 461 13.31 -29.39 7.21
C GLY A 461 13.11 -30.43 6.12
N THR A 462 12.38 -30.09 5.04
CA THR A 462 12.18 -31.02 3.92
C THR A 462 13.53 -31.30 3.24
N GLU A 463 13.81 -32.57 2.96
CA GLU A 463 15.05 -32.97 2.29
C GLU A 463 15.25 -32.21 0.97
N ARG A 464 16.43 -31.59 0.80
CA ARG A 464 16.75 -30.75 -0.36
C ARG A 464 16.50 -31.44 -1.70
N VAL A 465 16.97 -32.68 -1.86
CA VAL A 465 16.84 -33.46 -3.10
C VAL A 465 15.37 -33.66 -3.47
N LYS A 466 14.48 -33.78 -2.49
CA LYS A 466 13.03 -33.88 -2.71
C LYS A 466 12.48 -32.56 -3.27
N ILE A 467 12.87 -31.42 -2.69
CA ILE A 467 12.47 -30.10 -3.19
C ILE A 467 12.99 -29.89 -4.62
N GLU A 468 14.27 -30.18 -4.88
CA GLU A 468 14.88 -30.03 -6.21
C GLU A 468 14.13 -30.84 -7.28
N LYS A 469 13.77 -32.10 -6.98
CA LYS A 469 12.98 -32.94 -7.90
C LYS A 469 11.57 -32.39 -8.13
N MET A 470 10.93 -31.82 -7.09
CA MET A 470 9.60 -31.19 -7.20
C MET A 470 9.60 -29.89 -8.02
N LEU A 471 10.74 -29.21 -8.11
CA LEU A 471 10.86 -27.96 -8.87
C LEU A 471 10.92 -28.20 -10.38
N LEU A 472 11.46 -29.34 -10.83
CA LEU A 472 11.75 -29.55 -12.23
C LEU A 472 10.50 -29.78 -13.07
N ARG A 473 10.40 -29.05 -14.18
CA ARG A 473 9.43 -29.38 -15.23
C ARG A 473 9.95 -30.59 -16.02
N PRO A 474 9.14 -31.66 -16.17
CA PRO A 474 9.59 -32.84 -16.88
C PRO A 474 9.71 -32.57 -18.39
N HIS A 475 10.86 -32.95 -18.94
CA HIS A 475 11.16 -33.17 -20.36
C HIS A 475 11.29 -31.95 -21.31
N GLY A 476 12.05 -32.17 -22.38
CA GLY A 476 12.08 -31.37 -23.61
C GLY A 476 13.33 -30.51 -23.76
N TRP A 477 13.95 -30.10 -22.66
CA TRP A 477 15.16 -29.30 -22.69
C TRP A 477 16.34 -30.08 -23.31
N GLU A 478 16.42 -31.40 -23.16
CA GLU A 478 17.47 -32.23 -23.76
C GLU A 478 17.42 -32.19 -25.30
N MET A 479 16.21 -32.25 -25.88
CA MET A 479 16.05 -32.16 -27.32
C MET A 479 16.36 -30.75 -27.83
N ALA A 480 15.94 -29.72 -27.09
CA ALA A 480 16.31 -28.34 -27.37
C ALA A 480 17.84 -28.16 -27.39
N ARG A 481 18.56 -28.78 -26.43
CA ARG A 481 20.03 -28.78 -26.40
C ARG A 481 20.61 -29.39 -27.67
N LYS A 482 20.19 -30.60 -28.04
CA LYS A 482 20.70 -31.26 -29.24
C LYS A 482 20.48 -30.44 -30.52
N ARG A 483 19.34 -29.74 -30.63
CA ARG A 483 19.06 -28.82 -31.75
C ARG A 483 20.03 -27.62 -31.77
N TYR A 484 20.34 -27.03 -30.62
CA TYR A 484 21.31 -25.92 -30.53
C TYR A 484 22.74 -26.37 -30.81
N GLU A 485 23.14 -27.53 -30.31
CA GLU A 485 24.45 -28.13 -30.61
C GLU A 485 24.60 -28.39 -32.10
N GLN A 486 23.56 -28.91 -32.76
CA GLN A 486 23.55 -29.07 -34.21
C GLN A 486 23.59 -27.71 -34.92
N LEU A 487 22.84 -26.72 -34.42
CA LEU A 487 22.81 -25.38 -35.01
C LEU A 487 24.20 -24.72 -34.99
N VAL A 488 24.95 -24.88 -33.90
CA VAL A 488 26.32 -24.35 -33.80
C VAL A 488 27.27 -25.04 -34.78
N ARG A 489 27.14 -26.35 -34.99
CA ARG A 489 27.89 -27.08 -36.03
C ARG A 489 27.60 -26.54 -37.42
N ASP A 490 26.35 -26.20 -37.69
CA ASP A 490 25.89 -25.71 -39.01
C ASP A 490 26.07 -24.19 -39.19
N CYS A 491 26.53 -23.46 -38.17
CA CYS A 491 26.69 -22.01 -38.18
C CYS A 491 28.08 -21.55 -38.65
N ASN A 492 28.86 -22.42 -39.31
CA ASN A 492 30.15 -22.09 -39.93
C ASN A 492 31.13 -21.35 -39.01
N GLY A 493 31.16 -21.71 -37.72
CA GLY A 493 32.04 -21.09 -36.72
C GLY A 493 31.61 -19.69 -36.24
N LYS A 494 30.49 -19.14 -36.73
CA LYS A 494 29.94 -17.87 -36.25
C LYS A 494 29.15 -17.98 -34.96
N CYS A 495 28.66 -19.16 -34.59
CA CYS A 495 27.87 -19.34 -33.38
C CYS A 495 28.69 -19.99 -32.25
N GLU A 496 28.41 -19.59 -31.01
CA GLU A 496 29.03 -20.16 -29.81
C GLU A 496 27.98 -20.35 -28.71
N LEU A 497 28.03 -21.47 -27.97
CA LEU A 497 27.08 -21.73 -26.89
C LEU A 497 27.58 -21.12 -25.57
N ILE A 498 26.65 -20.50 -24.84
CA ILE A 498 26.83 -20.15 -23.43
C ILE A 498 26.01 -21.17 -22.62
N ASP A 499 26.68 -22.03 -21.85
CA ASP A 499 26.01 -23.09 -21.10
C ASP A 499 25.91 -22.78 -19.61
N TYR A 500 24.68 -22.60 -19.13
CA TYR A 500 24.39 -22.41 -17.71
C TYR A 500 24.21 -23.73 -16.95
N LEU A 501 24.07 -24.86 -17.66
CA LEU A 501 23.80 -26.14 -17.01
C LEU A 501 24.82 -26.52 -15.92
N PRO A 502 26.14 -26.33 -16.10
CA PRO A 502 27.13 -26.64 -15.07
C PRO A 502 26.94 -25.86 -13.76
N GLU A 503 26.35 -24.67 -13.81
CA GLU A 503 26.15 -23.83 -12.63
C GLU A 503 25.06 -24.35 -11.70
N PHE A 504 24.11 -25.10 -12.26
CA PHE A 504 22.93 -25.58 -11.56
C PHE A 504 22.92 -27.10 -11.38
N TYR A 505 23.58 -27.85 -12.27
CA TYR A 505 23.55 -29.31 -12.22
C TYR A 505 24.48 -29.89 -11.16
N GLN A 506 23.93 -30.73 -10.29
CA GLN A 506 24.69 -31.42 -9.25
C GLN A 506 24.94 -32.87 -9.63
N ASN A 507 26.21 -33.21 -9.86
CA ASN A 507 26.58 -34.54 -10.35
C ASN A 507 26.39 -35.65 -9.30
N SER A 508 26.54 -35.32 -8.01
CA SER A 508 26.41 -36.27 -6.90
C SER A 508 24.97 -36.72 -6.69
N THR A 509 24.02 -35.78 -6.73
CA THR A 509 22.59 -36.02 -6.48
C THR A 509 21.79 -36.24 -7.76
N LYS A 510 22.38 -35.98 -8.93
CA LYS A 510 21.72 -36.01 -10.25
C LYS A 510 20.50 -35.09 -10.30
N THR A 511 20.58 -33.94 -9.65
CA THR A 511 19.51 -32.95 -9.53
C THR A 511 19.99 -31.56 -9.98
N PHE A 512 19.06 -30.60 -10.07
CA PHE A 512 19.36 -29.21 -10.38
C PHE A 512 19.12 -28.35 -9.13
N ARG A 513 20.17 -27.65 -8.69
CA ARG A 513 20.14 -26.75 -7.55
C ARG A 513 19.60 -25.39 -7.98
N TYR A 514 18.29 -25.22 -7.86
CA TYR A 514 17.57 -23.98 -8.22
C TYR A 514 17.21 -23.08 -7.03
N PHE A 515 17.80 -23.35 -5.87
CA PHE A 515 17.75 -22.50 -4.69
C PHE A 515 19.01 -22.72 -3.85
N ASP A 516 19.35 -21.75 -3.01
CA ASP A 516 20.51 -21.83 -2.12
C ASP A 516 20.19 -22.58 -0.81
N ASP A 517 21.17 -22.67 0.09
CA ASP A 517 21.02 -23.42 1.34
C ASP A 517 19.99 -22.82 2.31
N LYS A 518 19.64 -21.54 2.14
CA LYS A 518 18.67 -20.80 2.96
C LYS A 518 17.28 -20.73 2.32
N GLY A 519 17.14 -21.20 1.09
CA GLY A 519 15.88 -21.23 0.36
C GLY A 519 15.65 -20.01 -0.54
N PHE A 520 16.67 -19.19 -0.81
CA PHE A 520 16.58 -18.16 -1.85
C PHE A 520 16.47 -18.84 -3.22
N SER A 521 15.37 -18.59 -3.91
CA SER A 521 15.11 -19.19 -5.21
C SER A 521 15.91 -18.48 -6.29
N TYR A 522 16.51 -19.25 -7.20
CA TYR A 522 17.12 -18.71 -8.42
C TYR A 522 16.07 -18.42 -9.50
N TRP A 523 14.83 -18.87 -9.33
CA TRP A 523 13.74 -18.66 -10.29
C TRP A 523 12.58 -17.88 -9.69
N THR A 524 11.84 -17.20 -10.55
CA THR A 524 10.52 -16.66 -10.22
C THR A 524 9.41 -17.56 -10.75
N THR A 525 8.18 -17.33 -10.29
CA THR A 525 7.00 -18.08 -10.74
C THR A 525 6.69 -17.84 -12.22
N ASP A 526 7.09 -16.69 -12.77
CA ASP A 526 6.89 -16.32 -14.17
C ASP A 526 7.93 -16.92 -15.12
N GLN A 527 8.73 -17.89 -14.64
CA GLN A 527 9.73 -18.63 -15.43
C GLN A 527 10.92 -17.76 -15.88
N HIS A 528 11.24 -16.73 -15.11
CA HIS A 528 12.50 -15.97 -15.21
C HIS A 528 13.47 -16.42 -14.12
N PHE A 529 14.75 -16.08 -14.29
CA PHE A 529 15.64 -16.09 -13.14
C PHE A 529 15.28 -14.93 -12.21
N SER A 530 15.28 -15.21 -10.91
CA SER A 530 15.22 -14.16 -9.90
C SER A 530 16.50 -13.31 -9.98
N PRO A 531 16.53 -12.12 -9.34
CA PRO A 531 17.76 -11.36 -9.21
C PRO A 531 18.94 -12.19 -8.66
N HIS A 532 18.68 -13.10 -7.71
CA HIS A 532 19.69 -14.02 -7.17
C HIS A 532 20.15 -15.07 -8.19
N GLY A 533 19.23 -15.56 -9.03
CA GLY A 533 19.57 -16.46 -10.14
C GLY A 533 20.44 -15.80 -11.20
N ILE A 534 20.14 -14.54 -11.54
CA ILE A 534 20.96 -13.74 -12.47
C ILE A 534 22.34 -13.44 -11.85
N GLU A 535 22.40 -13.07 -10.57
CA GLU A 535 23.65 -12.79 -9.88
C GLU A 535 24.58 -14.02 -9.84
N LYS A 536 24.01 -15.22 -9.63
CA LYS A 536 24.75 -16.49 -9.70
C LYS A 536 25.41 -16.75 -11.06
N LEU A 537 24.94 -16.12 -12.13
CA LEU A 537 25.48 -16.26 -13.49
C LEU A 537 26.50 -15.18 -13.85
N ARG A 538 26.74 -14.19 -12.97
CA ARG A 538 27.58 -13.02 -13.28
C ARG A 538 28.97 -13.39 -13.79
N HIS A 539 29.64 -14.35 -13.15
CA HIS A 539 31.01 -14.74 -13.51
C HIS A 539 31.13 -15.20 -14.96
N ILE A 540 30.12 -15.91 -15.49
CA ILE A 540 30.09 -16.33 -16.89
C ILE A 540 30.12 -15.11 -17.82
N TRP A 541 29.36 -14.07 -17.49
CA TRP A 541 29.28 -12.85 -18.27
C TRP A 541 30.53 -11.99 -18.13
N THR A 542 31.08 -11.89 -16.92
CA THR A 542 32.37 -11.21 -16.68
C THR A 542 33.47 -11.83 -17.55
N ASP A 543 33.61 -13.15 -17.51
CA ASP A 543 34.65 -13.88 -18.25
C ASP A 543 34.44 -13.80 -19.77
N LEU A 544 33.19 -13.92 -20.22
CA LEU A 544 32.84 -13.83 -21.64
C LEU A 544 33.13 -12.43 -22.18
N CYS A 545 32.66 -11.40 -21.47
CA CYS A 545 32.77 -10.02 -21.93
C CYS A 545 34.19 -9.48 -21.81
N ALA A 546 35.03 -10.00 -20.91
CA ALA A 546 36.45 -9.73 -20.91
C ALA A 546 37.15 -10.15 -22.23
N LYS A 547 36.69 -11.26 -22.86
CA LYS A 547 37.26 -11.86 -24.07
C LYS A 547 36.80 -11.23 -25.39
N LEU A 548 35.76 -10.38 -25.38
CA LEU A 548 35.30 -9.60 -26.55
C LEU A 548 36.31 -8.51 -26.93
#